data_AF-A0A962MEY3-F1
#
_entry.id   AF-A0A962MEY3-F1
#
_cell.length_a   1.000
_cell.length_b   1.000
_cell.length_c   1.000
_cell.angle_alpha   90.00
_cell.angle_beta   90.00
_cell.angle_gamma   90.00
#
_symmetry.space_group_name_H-M   'P 1'
#
loop_
_entity.id
_entity.type
_entity.pdbx_description
1 polymer ?
#
loop_
_entity_poly.entity_id
_entity_poly.type
_entity_poly.pdbx_seq_one_letter_code
_entity_poly.pdbx_strand_id
1 'polypeptide(L)'
;MSKEVTISRIIENFPQELRDLHQWVVWRSEVRGNKPTKVPYNANTGGGAMSDNPSTWAAFDTAYNAFLSGNYDGIGFVFSEYDPY
;
A
#
# COMPACT_ATOMS: atom_id res chain seq x y z
N MET A 1 13.09 11.07 -5.56
CA MET A 1 12.95 9.83 -6.35
C MET A 1 11.55 9.84 -6.93
N SER A 2 11.37 9.55 -8.22
CA SER A 2 10.03 9.54 -8.82
C SER A 2 9.21 8.33 -8.34
N LYS A 3 7.90 8.39 -8.53
CA LYS A 3 7.00 7.29 -8.14
C LYS A 3 7.27 6.04 -8.98
N GLU A 4 7.56 6.22 -10.26
CA GLU A 4 7.91 5.16 -11.21
C GLU A 4 9.18 4.44 -10.75
N VAL A 5 10.23 5.18 -10.38
CA VAL A 5 11.48 4.58 -9.84
C VAL A 5 11.20 3.78 -8.57
N THR A 6 10.28 4.23 -7.71
CA THR A 6 9.88 3.47 -6.52
C THR A 6 9.27 2.13 -6.90
N ILE A 7 8.34 2.11 -7.86
CA ILE A 7 7.68 0.87 -8.30
C ILE A 7 8.68 -0.08 -8.98
N SER A 8 9.55 0.43 -9.86
CA SER A 8 10.61 -0.39 -10.49
C SER A 8 11.48 -1.08 -9.44
N ARG A 9 11.90 -0.38 -8.39
CA ARG A 9 12.71 -0.97 -7.32
C ARG A 9 11.96 -2.07 -6.56
N ILE A 10 10.65 -1.94 -6.35
CA ILE A 10 9.85 -2.98 -5.69
C ILE A 10 9.72 -4.21 -6.59
N ILE A 11 9.47 -4.03 -7.89
CA ILE A 11 9.42 -5.14 -8.84
C ILE A 11 10.76 -5.89 -8.92
N GLU A 12 11.88 -5.15 -8.91
CA GLU A 12 13.22 -5.73 -9.03
C GLU A 12 13.72 -6.40 -7.74
N ASN A 13 13.36 -5.89 -6.56
CA ASN A 13 14.01 -6.28 -5.30
C ASN A 13 13.09 -6.95 -4.27
N PHE A 14 11.75 -6.88 -4.40
CA PHE A 14 10.88 -7.62 -3.47
C PHE A 14 10.78 -9.10 -3.86
N PRO A 15 10.55 -10.00 -2.89
CA PRO A 15 10.13 -11.37 -3.18
C PRO A 15 8.83 -11.41 -4.00
N GLN A 16 8.77 -12.31 -4.98
CA GLN A 16 7.57 -12.51 -5.80
C GLN A 16 6.37 -12.91 -4.93
N GLU A 17 6.60 -13.78 -3.95
CA GLU A 17 5.57 -14.27 -3.03
C GLU A 17 4.84 -13.15 -2.27
N LEU A 18 5.53 -12.06 -1.88
CA LEU A 18 4.88 -10.91 -1.25
C LEU A 18 4.08 -10.08 -2.25
N ARG A 19 4.53 -9.98 -3.50
CA ARG A 19 3.79 -9.27 -4.55
C ARG A 19 2.51 -10.01 -4.96
N ASP A 20 2.48 -11.33 -4.82
CA ASP A 20 1.32 -12.16 -5.15
C ASP A 20 0.21 -12.11 -4.09
N LEU A 21 0.52 -11.65 -2.86
CA LEU A 21 -0.44 -11.50 -1.78
C LEU A 21 -1.35 -10.27 -1.98
N HIS A 22 -2.62 -10.40 -1.63
CA HIS A 22 -3.62 -9.32 -1.68
C HIS A 22 -3.58 -8.48 -0.39
N GLN A 23 -2.38 -8.04 -0.01
CA GLN A 23 -2.09 -7.36 1.26
C GLN A 23 -1.51 -5.95 1.05
N TRP A 24 -1.76 -5.36 -0.12
CA TRP A 24 -1.23 -4.06 -0.47
C TRP A 24 -2.24 -2.94 -0.22
N VAL A 25 -1.73 -1.82 0.31
CA VAL A 25 -2.48 -0.59 0.54
C VAL A 25 -1.71 0.59 -0.03
N VAL A 26 -2.38 1.73 -0.16
CA VAL A 26 -1.73 3.03 -0.40
C VAL A 26 -1.88 3.90 0.83
N TRP A 27 -1.03 4.89 1.05
CA TRP A 27 -1.15 5.78 2.21
C TRP A 27 -0.93 7.24 1.86
N ARG A 28 -1.54 8.12 2.67
CA ARG A 28 -1.30 9.58 2.65
C ARG A 28 -0.75 10.03 4.00
N SER A 29 0.08 11.06 3.99
CA SER A 29 0.51 11.75 5.20
C SER A 29 -0.56 12.76 5.59
N GLU A 30 -1.23 12.50 6.70
CA GLU A 30 -2.24 13.40 7.26
C GLU A 30 -1.84 13.83 8.66
N VAL A 31 -2.22 15.05 9.05
CA VAL A 31 -1.99 15.52 10.42
C VAL A 31 -3.15 15.06 11.29
N ARG A 32 -2.86 14.21 12.28
CA ARG A 32 -3.81 13.83 13.34
C ARG A 32 -3.33 14.44 14.65
N GLY A 33 -4.13 15.36 15.21
CA GLY A 33 -3.67 16.23 16.29
C GLY A 33 -2.52 17.13 15.80
N ASN A 34 -1.32 16.95 16.35
CA ASN A 34 -0.12 17.70 15.98
C ASN A 34 0.97 16.82 15.35
N LYS A 35 0.63 15.60 14.90
CA LYS A 35 1.61 14.64 14.37
C LYS A 35 1.25 14.20 12.94
N PRO A 36 2.21 14.25 11.99
CA PRO A 36 2.07 13.58 10.71
C PRO A 36 1.88 12.07 10.93
N THR A 37 0.81 11.52 10.35
CA THR A 37 0.41 10.13 10.45
C THR A 37 0.26 9.56 9.05
N LYS A 38 0.82 8.38 8.80
CA LYS A 38 0.62 7.65 7.55
C LYS A 38 -0.74 6.95 7.63
N VAL A 39 -1.74 7.51 6.97
CA VAL A 39 -3.10 6.96 6.96
C VAL A 39 -3.24 6.00 5.78
N PRO A 40 -3.55 4.71 6.02
CA PRO A 40 -3.71 3.73 4.96
C PRO A 40 -5.09 3.83 4.30
N TYR A 41 -5.13 3.56 3.00
CA TYR A 41 -6.28 3.62 2.12
C TYR A 41 -6.35 2.36 1.25
N ASN A 42 -7.57 1.88 1.04
CA ASN A 42 -7.90 0.79 0.14
C ASN A 42 -7.68 1.26 -1.31
N ALA A 43 -6.74 0.64 -2.03
CA ALA A 43 -6.42 1.04 -3.39
C ALA A 43 -7.55 0.78 -4.40
N ASN A 44 -8.48 -0.13 -4.09
CA ASN A 44 -9.63 -0.41 -4.96
C ASN A 44 -10.70 0.70 -4.90
N THR A 45 -10.92 1.26 -3.70
CA THR A 45 -12.07 2.14 -3.45
C THR A 45 -11.68 3.58 -3.11
N GLY A 46 -10.43 3.81 -2.71
CA GLY A 46 -9.96 5.08 -2.16
C GLY A 46 -10.48 5.40 -0.75
N GLY A 47 -11.24 4.50 -0.13
CA GLY A 47 -11.65 4.58 1.28
C GLY A 47 -10.54 4.18 2.22
N GLY A 48 -10.73 4.31 3.54
CA GLY A 48 -9.74 3.88 4.54
C GLY A 48 -9.48 2.37 4.47
N ALA A 49 -8.22 1.96 4.64
CA ALA A 49 -7.86 0.56 4.83
C ALA A 49 -7.70 0.25 6.33
N MET A 50 -8.12 -0.95 6.73
CA MET A 50 -8.03 -1.45 8.09
C MET A 50 -6.92 -2.50 8.17
N SER A 51 -6.09 -2.47 9.21
CA SER A 51 -4.93 -3.37 9.33
C SER A 51 -5.29 -4.82 9.67
N ASP A 52 -6.56 -5.07 10.00
CA ASP A 52 -7.09 -6.35 10.47
C ASP A 52 -8.22 -6.89 9.58
N ASN A 53 -8.55 -6.19 8.48
CA ASN A 53 -9.58 -6.62 7.56
C ASN A 53 -9.04 -6.75 6.12
N PRO A 54 -8.77 -7.99 5.65
CA PRO A 54 -8.27 -8.26 4.31
C PRO A 54 -9.15 -7.74 3.17
N SER A 55 -10.46 -7.57 3.40
CA SER A 55 -11.37 -7.02 2.38
C SER A 55 -11.08 -5.55 2.05
N THR A 56 -10.22 -4.90 2.83
CA THR A 56 -9.82 -3.50 2.62
C THR A 56 -8.44 -3.34 1.98
N TRP A 57 -7.77 -4.44 1.68
CA TRP A 57 -6.49 -4.45 0.98
C TRP A 57 -6.69 -4.71 -0.51
N ALA A 58 -5.61 -4.67 -1.27
CA ALA A 58 -5.61 -4.85 -2.72
C ALA A 58 -4.44 -5.71 -3.17
N ALA A 59 -4.48 -6.13 -4.43
CA ALA A 59 -3.33 -6.68 -5.12
C ALA A 59 -2.26 -5.60 -5.35
N PHE A 60 -1.00 -6.02 -5.53
CA PHE A 60 0.14 -5.13 -5.75
C PHE A 60 -0.08 -4.20 -6.96
N ASP A 61 -0.64 -4.74 -8.04
CA ASP A 61 -0.88 -4.01 -9.28
C ASP A 61 -1.85 -2.85 -9.11
N THR A 62 -2.91 -3.09 -8.36
CA THR A 62 -3.92 -2.10 -8.02
C THR A 62 -3.33 -1.01 -7.12
N ALA A 63 -2.56 -1.40 -6.11
CA ALA A 63 -1.90 -0.45 -5.20
C ALA A 63 -0.87 0.43 -5.92
N TYR A 64 -0.04 -0.14 -6.80
CA TYR A 64 0.94 0.68 -7.53
C TYR A 64 0.24 1.61 -8.53
N ASN A 65 -0.79 1.17 -9.24
CA ASN A 65 -1.52 2.03 -10.18
C ASN A 65 -2.18 3.22 -9.45
N ALA A 66 -2.79 2.96 -8.29
CA ALA A 66 -3.32 4.01 -7.42
C ALA A 66 -2.22 4.99 -6.98
N PHE A 67 -1.05 4.49 -6.59
CA PHE A 67 0.09 5.34 -6.21
C PHE A 67 0.60 6.22 -7.36
N LEU A 68 0.74 5.65 -8.56
CA LEU A 68 1.16 6.35 -9.77
C LEU A 68 0.15 7.41 -10.23
N SER A 69 -1.12 7.30 -9.85
CA SER A 69 -2.15 8.31 -10.16
C SER A 69 -1.86 9.70 -9.55
N GLY A 70 -0.87 9.80 -8.66
CA GLY A 70 -0.50 11.05 -8.00
C GLY A 70 -1.18 11.27 -6.65
N ASN A 71 -2.28 10.57 -6.35
CA ASN A 71 -3.17 10.89 -5.22
C ASN A 71 -2.70 10.40 -3.84
N TYR A 72 -1.65 9.58 -3.79
CA TYR A 72 -1.14 8.96 -2.55
C TYR A 72 0.36 9.19 -2.38
N ASP A 73 0.83 9.21 -1.14
CA ASP A 73 2.23 9.51 -0.79
C ASP A 73 3.13 8.26 -0.76
N GLY A 74 2.54 7.06 -0.73
CA GLY A 74 3.28 5.81 -0.84
C GLY A 74 2.39 4.57 -0.90
N ILE A 75 3.06 3.42 -1.03
CA ILE A 75 2.45 2.09 -0.93
C ILE A 75 2.83 1.45 0.41
N GLY A 76 2.02 0.53 0.90
CA GLY A 76 2.26 -0.25 2.11
C GLY A 76 1.86 -1.71 1.92
N PHE A 77 2.44 -2.56 2.74
CA PHE A 77 2.12 -3.98 2.84
C PHE A 77 1.64 -4.26 4.27
N VAL A 78 0.58 -5.05 4.41
CA VAL A 78 -0.01 -5.38 5.71
C VAL A 78 0.40 -6.80 6.10
N PHE A 79 1.15 -6.94 7.19
CA PHE A 79 1.42 -8.24 7.81
C PHE A 79 0.16 -8.77 8.48
N SER A 80 -0.11 -10.06 8.34
CA SER A 80 -1.30 -10.70 8.89
C SER A 80 -0.98 -12.08 9.47
N GLU A 81 -1.84 -12.54 10.38
CA GLU A 81 -1.74 -13.88 10.97
C GLU A 81 -1.92 -15.04 9.96
N TYR A 82 -2.37 -14.74 8.74
CA TYR A 82 -2.61 -15.71 7.68
C TYR A 82 -1.43 -15.88 6.72
N ASP A 83 -0.41 -15.02 6.81
CA ASP A 83 0.83 -15.14 6.05
C ASP A 83 1.98 -15.65 6.94
N PRO A 84 3.02 -16.28 6.35
CA PRO A 84 4.06 -16.96 7.13
C PRO A 84 5.12 -16.02 7.73
N TYR A 85 4.82 -14.72 7.92
CA TYR A 85 5.79 -13.67 8.27
C TYR A 85 5.55 -12.99 9.62
#